data_AF-A0A7R9USM5-F1
#
_entry.id   AF-A0A7R9USM5-F1
#
_cell.length_a   1.000
_cell.length_b   1.000
_cell.length_c   1.000
_cell.angle_alpha   90.00
_cell.angle_beta   90.00
_cell.angle_gamma   90.00
#
_symmetry.space_group_name_H-M   'P 1'
#
loop_
_entity.id
_entity.type
_entity.pdbx_description
1 polymer ?
#
loop_
_entity_poly.entity_id
_entity_poly.type
_entity_poly.pdbx_seq_one_letter_code
_entity_poly.pdbx_strand_id
1 'polypeptide(L)'
;GGAAHARAYTLITFDVDGTLVRSAGRAAEVSAHARAFAHAIGRVLGDGTTPTALPADLLAPERYHGSTDGLIALNMARVALGLAPEAVLPRLPEVMECMCDFFCALDDADAIRGMEALPGVLPALRALAEEVRAGRVLCGLVTGNVEGIARKKMRAIGVTATGALSPPHDGFACPYEPDAAVLGGFGSDFCSGDIDDASRQHLDRAEQIAIATRRANALLHHRSRANAIATRHSATTTADGDGTSPQITRVVHVGDAP
;
A
#
# COMPACT_ATOMS: atom_id res chain seq x y z
N GLY A 1 14.12 -14.30 -35.15
CA GLY A 1 13.13 -13.57 -34.32
C GLY A 1 13.87 -12.96 -33.15
N GLY A 2 13.51 -11.74 -32.74
CA GLY A 2 14.14 -11.09 -31.60
C GLY A 2 13.57 -11.60 -30.28
N ALA A 3 14.45 -12.01 -29.35
CA ALA A 3 14.05 -12.17 -27.96
C ALA A 3 13.77 -10.77 -27.39
N ALA A 4 12.54 -10.52 -26.93
CA ALA A 4 12.23 -9.26 -26.27
C ALA A 4 12.97 -9.21 -24.94
N HIS A 5 14.04 -8.41 -24.85
CA HIS A 5 14.76 -8.20 -23.59
C HIS A 5 13.76 -7.70 -22.53
N ALA A 6 13.66 -8.42 -21.43
CA ALA A 6 12.85 -8.01 -20.29
C ALA A 6 13.38 -6.65 -19.80
N ARG A 7 12.56 -5.60 -19.94
CA ARG A 7 12.92 -4.24 -19.50
C ARG A 7 13.08 -4.25 -17.99
N ALA A 8 14.34 -4.15 -17.54
CA ALA A 8 14.65 -4.01 -16.13
C ALA A 8 13.91 -2.79 -15.55
N TYR A 9 13.44 -2.93 -14.32
CA TYR A 9 12.71 -1.91 -13.58
C TYR A 9 13.17 -1.92 -12.13
N THR A 10 13.14 -0.77 -11.48
CA THR A 10 13.34 -0.68 -10.03
C THR A 10 11.98 -0.65 -9.35
N LEU A 11 11.77 -1.51 -8.34
CA LEU A 11 10.67 -1.37 -7.40
C LEU A 11 11.18 -0.65 -6.14
N ILE A 12 10.58 0.48 -5.79
CA ILE A 12 10.83 1.18 -4.53
C ILE A 12 9.59 1.01 -3.65
N THR A 13 9.79 0.55 -2.42
CA THR A 13 8.71 0.35 -1.44
C THR A 13 8.96 1.18 -0.21
N PHE A 14 7.97 1.98 0.20
CA PHE A 14 8.04 2.82 1.37
C PHE A 14 7.19 2.24 2.51
N ASP A 15 7.68 2.30 3.75
CA ASP A 15 6.79 2.18 4.91
C ASP A 15 6.05 3.51 5.15
N VAL A 16 4.96 3.46 5.89
CA VAL A 16 4.15 4.62 6.26
C VAL A 16 4.71 5.28 7.51
N ASP A 17 4.44 4.68 8.67
CA ASP A 17 4.77 5.26 9.97
C ASP A 17 6.29 5.25 10.22
N GLY A 18 6.87 6.40 10.54
CA GLY A 18 8.31 6.58 10.74
C GLY A 18 9.15 6.71 9.47
N THR A 19 8.57 6.52 8.27
CA THR A 19 9.29 6.61 6.98
C THR A 19 8.73 7.69 6.05
N LEU A 20 7.42 7.70 5.80
CA LEU A 20 6.75 8.77 5.06
C LEU A 20 6.11 9.81 5.99
N VAL A 21 5.58 9.36 7.12
CA VAL A 21 4.86 10.19 8.09
C VAL A 21 5.40 10.00 9.51
N ARG A 22 5.16 10.96 10.38
CA ARG A 22 5.34 10.82 11.83
C ARG A 22 4.12 11.35 12.58
N SER A 23 3.85 10.73 13.72
CA SER A 23 2.92 11.26 14.72
C SER A 23 3.67 12.18 15.69
N ALA A 24 3.07 13.30 16.06
CA ALA A 24 3.71 14.37 16.84
C ALA A 24 3.39 14.23 18.34
N GLY A 25 4.36 13.72 19.12
CA GLY A 25 4.24 13.59 20.58
C GLY A 25 3.07 12.70 21.01
N ARG A 26 2.45 13.05 22.15
CA ARG A 26 1.36 12.25 22.75
C ARG A 26 0.10 12.11 21.90
N ALA A 27 -0.04 12.89 20.82
CA ALA A 27 -1.11 12.68 19.84
C ALA A 27 -1.01 11.33 19.12
N ALA A 28 0.17 10.70 19.11
CA ALA A 28 0.37 9.33 18.61
C ALA A 28 -0.44 8.29 19.42
N GLU A 29 -0.33 8.36 20.75
CA GLU A 29 -0.93 7.45 21.73
C GLU A 29 -2.47 7.42 21.60
N VAL A 30 -3.07 8.59 21.38
CA VAL A 30 -4.53 8.80 21.26
C VAL A 30 -5.02 9.00 19.80
N SER A 31 -4.18 8.64 18.82
CA SER A 31 -4.41 8.85 17.39
C SER A 31 -5.69 8.15 16.88
N ALA A 32 -6.19 8.59 15.72
CA ALA A 32 -7.35 7.93 15.09
C ALA A 32 -7.12 6.43 14.83
N HIS A 33 -5.87 6.02 14.54
CA HIS A 33 -5.49 4.63 14.32
C HIS A 33 -5.48 3.83 15.64
N ALA A 34 -4.94 4.40 16.72
CA ALA A 34 -5.02 3.82 18.07
C ALA A 34 -6.49 3.61 18.53
N ARG A 35 -7.39 4.57 18.23
CA ARG A 35 -8.82 4.44 18.51
C ARG A 35 -9.51 3.38 17.64
N ALA A 36 -9.07 3.18 16.40
CA ALA A 36 -9.61 2.15 15.50
C ALA A 36 -9.40 0.74 16.05
N PHE A 37 -8.20 0.43 16.58
CA PHE A 37 -7.94 -0.83 17.29
C PHE A 37 -8.90 -1.04 18.46
N ALA A 38 -8.97 -0.05 19.36
CA ALA A 38 -9.80 -0.13 20.56
C ALA A 38 -11.30 -0.31 20.24
N HIS A 39 -11.79 0.39 19.21
CA HIS A 39 -13.14 0.23 18.69
C HIS A 39 -13.36 -1.17 18.13
N ALA A 40 -12.54 -1.61 17.17
CA ALA A 40 -12.73 -2.87 16.47
C ALA A 40 -12.64 -4.09 17.39
N ILE A 41 -11.69 -4.10 18.34
CA ILE A 41 -11.55 -5.21 19.31
C ILE A 41 -12.78 -5.27 20.22
N GLY A 42 -13.24 -4.13 20.77
CA GLY A 42 -14.47 -4.09 21.57
C GLY A 42 -15.73 -4.46 20.78
N ARG A 43 -15.81 -4.03 19.51
CA ARG A 43 -16.96 -4.24 18.62
C ARG A 43 -17.06 -5.66 18.05
N VAL A 44 -15.94 -6.30 17.73
CA VAL A 44 -15.89 -7.60 17.05
C VAL A 44 -15.65 -8.75 18.05
N LEU A 45 -14.78 -8.55 19.04
CA LEU A 45 -14.35 -9.59 19.98
C LEU A 45 -14.90 -9.40 21.41
N GLY A 46 -15.30 -8.19 21.78
CA GLY A 46 -15.87 -7.83 23.08
C GLY A 46 -17.40 -7.89 23.14
N ASP A 47 -18.01 -6.99 23.92
CA ASP A 47 -19.48 -6.93 24.10
C ASP A 47 -20.25 -6.31 22.91
N GLY A 48 -19.54 -5.83 21.88
CA GLY A 48 -20.13 -5.19 20.71
C GLY A 48 -20.43 -3.70 20.85
N THR A 49 -20.22 -3.10 22.01
CA THR A 49 -20.59 -1.70 22.34
C THR A 49 -19.48 -0.89 23.02
N THR A 50 -18.65 -1.52 23.84
CA THR A 50 -17.61 -0.88 24.65
C THR A 50 -16.24 -1.02 23.97
N PRO A 51 -15.56 0.08 23.55
CA PRO A 51 -14.17 0.02 23.11
C PRO A 51 -13.23 -0.45 24.23
N THR A 52 -12.14 -1.14 23.88
CA THR A 52 -11.09 -1.46 24.85
C THR A 52 -10.24 -0.22 25.20
N ALA A 53 -9.27 -0.38 26.10
CA ALA A 53 -8.17 0.59 26.22
C ALA A 53 -7.32 0.63 24.94
N LEU A 54 -6.50 1.66 24.78
CA LEU A 54 -5.69 1.91 23.56
C LEU A 54 -4.44 1.02 23.52
N PRO A 55 -3.78 0.84 22.35
CA PRO A 55 -2.57 0.01 22.25
C PRO A 55 -1.49 0.39 23.27
N ALA A 56 -1.26 1.69 23.49
CA ALA A 56 -0.26 2.21 24.42
C ALA A 56 -0.63 2.08 25.91
N ASP A 57 -1.91 1.85 26.23
CA ASP A 57 -2.37 1.56 27.60
C ASP A 57 -2.23 0.07 27.96
N LEU A 58 -2.25 -0.79 26.94
CA LEU A 58 -2.27 -2.26 27.07
C LEU A 58 -0.91 -2.92 26.83
N LEU A 59 -0.09 -2.37 25.93
CA LEU A 59 1.10 -3.00 25.39
C LEU A 59 2.36 -2.17 25.66
N ALA A 60 3.47 -2.85 25.95
CA ALA A 60 4.79 -2.23 25.94
C ALA A 60 5.17 -1.79 24.50
N PRO A 61 5.93 -0.70 24.31
CA PRO A 61 6.31 -0.16 22.99
C PRO A 61 6.86 -1.20 22.00
N GLU A 62 7.61 -2.17 22.51
CA GLU A 62 8.28 -3.24 21.75
C GLU A 62 7.30 -4.28 21.19
N ARG A 63 6.03 -4.26 21.62
CA ARG A 63 4.95 -5.13 21.13
C ARG A 63 4.06 -4.50 20.07
N TYR A 64 4.27 -3.22 19.71
CA TYR A 64 3.49 -2.56 18.66
C TYR A 64 4.28 -1.64 17.71
N HIS A 65 5.41 -1.06 18.12
CA HIS A 65 6.25 -0.31 17.17
C HIS A 65 6.90 -1.24 16.13
N GLY A 66 6.68 -0.95 14.85
CA GLY A 66 7.22 -1.73 13.72
C GLY A 66 6.49 -3.05 13.43
N SER A 67 5.52 -3.43 14.26
CA SER A 67 4.72 -4.65 14.08
C SER A 67 3.63 -4.46 13.02
N THR A 68 2.92 -5.53 12.65
CA THR A 68 1.72 -5.44 11.79
C THR A 68 0.48 -5.14 12.63
N ASP A 69 -0.50 -4.43 12.06
CA ASP A 69 -1.80 -4.19 12.70
C ASP A 69 -2.44 -5.52 13.15
N GLY A 70 -2.20 -6.62 12.43
CA GLY A 70 -2.62 -7.96 12.82
C GLY A 70 -2.01 -8.43 14.15
N LEU A 71 -0.68 -8.38 14.28
CA LEU A 71 0.03 -8.76 15.50
C LEU A 71 -0.29 -7.82 16.69
N ILE A 72 -0.56 -6.54 16.42
CA ILE A 72 -1.03 -5.58 17.43
C ILE A 72 -2.42 -5.97 17.94
N ALA A 73 -3.38 -6.21 17.03
CA ALA A 73 -4.74 -6.58 17.39
C ALA A 73 -4.80 -7.91 18.18
N LEU A 74 -3.99 -8.90 17.80
CA LEU A 74 -3.85 -10.17 18.52
C LEU A 74 -3.27 -9.97 19.94
N ASN A 75 -2.23 -9.14 20.10
CA ASN A 75 -1.69 -8.80 21.42
C ASN A 75 -2.71 -8.05 22.30
N MET A 76 -3.42 -7.07 21.73
CA MET A 76 -4.46 -6.32 22.45
C MET A 76 -5.63 -7.20 22.87
N ALA A 77 -6.13 -8.08 21.99
CA ALA A 77 -7.21 -9.02 22.33
C ALA A 77 -6.80 -9.98 23.47
N ARG A 78 -5.54 -10.42 23.48
CA ARG A 78 -4.98 -11.22 24.58
C ARG A 78 -4.95 -10.46 25.91
N VAL A 79 -4.50 -9.20 25.92
CA VAL A 79 -4.35 -8.43 27.17
C VAL A 79 -5.68 -7.85 27.67
N ALA A 80 -6.53 -7.34 26.78
CA ALA A 80 -7.79 -6.68 27.15
C ALA A 80 -8.95 -7.65 27.40
N LEU A 81 -9.00 -8.79 26.69
CA LEU A 81 -10.13 -9.73 26.72
C LEU A 81 -9.73 -11.16 27.16
N GLY A 82 -8.44 -11.42 27.41
CA GLY A 82 -7.95 -12.74 27.80
C GLY A 82 -7.97 -13.79 26.69
N LEU A 83 -8.15 -13.38 25.42
CA LEU A 83 -8.33 -14.29 24.29
C LEU A 83 -7.00 -14.85 23.77
N ALA A 84 -6.96 -16.16 23.50
CA ALA A 84 -5.82 -16.81 22.87
C ALA A 84 -5.70 -16.42 21.37
N PRO A 85 -4.49 -16.25 20.81
CA PRO A 85 -4.31 -15.80 19.42
C PRO A 85 -5.01 -16.70 18.39
N GLU A 86 -5.03 -18.01 18.63
CA GLU A 86 -5.62 -19.02 17.76
C GLU A 86 -7.15 -18.91 17.68
N ALA A 87 -7.79 -18.36 18.72
CA ALA A 87 -9.22 -18.08 18.74
C ALA A 87 -9.58 -16.75 18.06
N VAL A 88 -8.63 -15.82 17.97
CA VAL A 88 -8.82 -14.50 17.35
C VAL A 88 -8.42 -14.49 15.88
N LEU A 89 -7.37 -15.23 15.49
CA LEU A 89 -6.81 -15.25 14.14
C LEU A 89 -7.85 -15.55 13.02
N PRO A 90 -8.82 -16.48 13.17
CA PRO A 90 -9.87 -16.69 12.17
C PRO A 90 -10.79 -15.47 11.96
N ARG A 91 -10.92 -14.62 12.99
CA ARG A 91 -11.76 -13.40 12.99
C ARG A 91 -10.94 -12.12 12.77
N LEU A 92 -9.63 -12.22 12.61
CA LEU A 92 -8.75 -11.09 12.37
C LEU A 92 -9.15 -10.26 11.13
N PRO A 93 -9.66 -10.84 10.02
CA PRO A 93 -10.23 -10.06 8.92
C PRO A 93 -11.39 -9.17 9.34
N GLU A 94 -12.33 -9.66 10.17
CA GLU A 94 -13.46 -8.86 10.69
C GLU A 94 -12.96 -7.67 11.53
N VAL A 95 -11.90 -7.87 12.33
CA VAL A 95 -11.27 -6.81 13.13
C VAL A 95 -10.63 -5.77 12.22
N MET A 96 -9.89 -6.18 11.18
CA MET A 96 -9.25 -5.26 10.23
C MET A 96 -10.26 -4.48 9.39
N GLU A 97 -11.36 -5.12 8.97
CA GLU A 97 -12.48 -4.48 8.28
C GLU A 97 -13.13 -3.41 9.19
N CYS A 98 -13.45 -3.76 10.43
CA CYS A 98 -14.02 -2.83 11.41
C CYS A 98 -13.06 -1.67 11.78
N MET A 99 -11.74 -1.91 11.82
CA MET A 99 -10.74 -0.84 11.95
C MET A 99 -10.78 0.11 10.75
N CYS A 100 -10.92 -0.42 9.54
CA CYS A 100 -11.01 0.36 8.31
C CYS A 100 -12.31 1.17 8.24
N ASP A 101 -13.47 0.60 8.56
CA ASP A 101 -14.75 1.30 8.65
C ASP A 101 -14.65 2.50 9.59
N PHE A 102 -14.14 2.28 10.81
CA PHE A 102 -13.99 3.34 11.82
C PHE A 102 -13.03 4.45 11.36
N PHE A 103 -11.89 4.10 10.76
CA PHE A 103 -10.86 5.09 10.39
C PHE A 103 -11.18 5.83 9.08
N CYS A 104 -11.72 5.15 8.08
CA CYS A 104 -11.99 5.74 6.76
C CYS A 104 -13.25 6.61 6.76
N ALA A 105 -14.19 6.36 7.67
CA ALA A 105 -15.38 7.20 7.88
C ALA A 105 -15.08 8.59 8.51
N LEU A 106 -13.87 8.81 9.04
CA LEU A 106 -13.43 10.14 9.48
C LEU A 106 -13.17 11.07 8.29
N ASP A 107 -13.28 12.38 8.50
CA ASP A 107 -12.66 13.33 7.56
C ASP A 107 -11.13 13.27 7.64
N ASP A 108 -10.46 13.89 6.67
CA ASP A 108 -9.01 13.82 6.55
C ASP A 108 -8.29 14.50 7.73
N ALA A 109 -8.76 15.67 8.19
CA ALA A 109 -8.15 16.40 9.28
C ALA A 109 -8.26 15.64 10.61
N ASP A 110 -9.33 14.86 10.79
CA ASP A 110 -9.55 13.98 11.94
C ASP A 110 -8.78 12.65 11.84
N ALA A 111 -8.62 12.09 10.64
CA ALA A 111 -7.83 10.89 10.39
C ALA A 111 -6.32 11.13 10.61
N ILE A 112 -5.79 12.29 10.21
CA ILE A 112 -4.37 12.66 10.37
C ILE A 112 -4.12 13.63 11.52
N ARG A 113 -5.05 13.76 12.47
CA ARG A 113 -4.93 14.72 13.59
C ARG A 113 -3.71 14.41 14.45
N GLY A 114 -2.70 15.27 14.38
CA GLY A 114 -1.41 15.07 15.07
C GLY A 114 -0.40 14.22 14.28
N MET A 115 -0.60 14.03 12.98
CA MET A 115 0.32 13.38 12.05
C MET A 115 0.77 14.37 10.96
N GLU A 116 2.02 14.27 10.54
CA GLU A 116 2.59 15.07 9.45
C GLU A 116 3.53 14.25 8.56
N ALA A 117 3.74 14.69 7.32
CA ALA A 117 4.79 14.15 6.46
C ALA A 117 6.17 14.44 7.07
N LEU A 118 7.10 13.49 6.97
CA LEU A 118 8.48 13.71 7.42
C LEU A 118 9.18 14.77 6.54
N PRO A 119 10.09 15.60 7.11
CA PRO A 119 10.77 16.66 6.37
C PRO A 119 11.44 16.15 5.08
N GLY A 120 11.13 16.80 3.96
CA GLY A 120 11.68 16.44 2.64
C GLY A 120 10.93 15.35 1.87
N VAL A 121 10.01 14.60 2.50
CA VAL A 121 9.28 13.49 1.83
C VAL A 121 8.46 13.97 0.64
N LEU A 122 7.58 14.97 0.81
CA LEU A 122 6.72 15.43 -0.29
C LEU A 122 7.51 16.03 -1.48
N PRO A 123 8.58 16.83 -1.29
CA PRO A 123 9.51 17.20 -2.36
C PRO A 123 10.19 16.01 -3.05
N ALA A 124 10.73 15.05 -2.28
CA ALA A 124 11.43 13.89 -2.84
C ALA A 124 10.51 13.00 -3.69
N LEU A 125 9.28 12.76 -3.22
CA LEU A 125 8.27 12.01 -3.96
C LEU A 125 7.86 12.72 -5.27
N ARG A 126 7.68 14.06 -5.25
CA ARG A 126 7.37 14.82 -6.49
C ARG A 126 8.49 14.71 -7.53
N ALA A 127 9.75 14.68 -7.12
CA ALA A 127 10.86 14.41 -8.03
C ALA A 127 10.84 12.96 -8.56
N LEU A 128 10.55 11.98 -7.69
CA LEU A 128 10.46 10.56 -8.05
C LEU A 128 9.28 10.25 -9.01
N ALA A 129 8.22 11.07 -9.00
CA ALA A 129 7.09 10.95 -9.92
C ALA A 129 7.49 11.11 -11.40
N GLU A 130 8.59 11.79 -11.72
CA GLU A 130 9.15 11.84 -13.08
C GLU A 130 9.64 10.46 -13.54
N GLU A 131 10.36 9.73 -12.68
CA GLU A 131 10.91 8.40 -12.96
C GLU A 131 9.81 7.32 -13.13
N VAL A 132 8.72 7.49 -12.37
CA VAL A 132 7.53 6.65 -12.44
C VAL A 132 6.73 6.92 -13.72
N ARG A 133 6.55 8.20 -14.09
CA ARG A 133 5.94 8.57 -15.39
C ARG A 133 6.79 8.14 -16.60
N ALA A 134 8.12 8.14 -16.47
CA ALA A 134 9.03 7.59 -17.48
C ALA A 134 9.03 6.04 -17.55
N GLY A 135 8.34 5.36 -16.63
CA GLY A 135 8.28 3.90 -16.55
C GLY A 135 9.65 3.25 -16.30
N ARG A 136 10.55 3.93 -15.58
CA ARG A 136 11.84 3.37 -15.13
C ARG A 136 11.72 2.77 -13.72
N VAL A 137 10.85 3.36 -12.90
CA VAL A 137 10.60 2.96 -11.52
C VAL A 137 9.11 2.63 -11.33
N LEU A 138 8.83 1.66 -10.48
CA LEU A 138 7.53 1.51 -9.81
C LEU A 138 7.71 1.86 -8.33
N CYS A 139 6.76 2.60 -7.77
CA CYS A 139 6.75 2.92 -6.34
C CYS A 139 5.49 2.34 -5.70
N GLY A 140 5.63 1.79 -4.50
CA GLY A 140 4.51 1.27 -3.72
C GLY A 140 4.71 1.41 -2.22
N LEU A 141 3.73 0.94 -1.46
CA LEU A 141 3.79 0.87 0.01
C LEU A 141 4.10 -0.55 0.46
N VAL A 142 4.93 -0.70 1.48
CA VAL A 142 5.11 -1.96 2.22
C VAL A 142 5.07 -1.61 3.70
N THR A 143 3.94 -1.91 4.36
CA THR A 143 3.66 -1.39 5.70
C THR A 143 2.88 -2.35 6.58
N GLY A 144 3.07 -2.25 7.89
CA GLY A 144 2.29 -2.97 8.89
C GLY A 144 0.82 -2.55 8.96
N ASN A 145 0.45 -1.37 8.45
CA ASN A 145 -0.93 -0.88 8.48
C ASN A 145 -1.89 -1.69 7.59
N VAL A 146 -3.15 -1.84 8.01
CA VAL A 146 -4.27 -2.30 7.15
C VAL A 146 -4.39 -1.38 5.91
N GLU A 147 -4.65 -1.96 4.73
CA GLU A 147 -4.55 -1.23 3.45
C GLU A 147 -5.40 0.06 3.39
N GLY A 148 -6.67 0.02 3.80
CA GLY A 148 -7.53 1.22 3.76
C GLY A 148 -7.03 2.35 4.67
N ILE A 149 -6.50 2.01 5.84
CA ILE A 149 -5.86 2.97 6.76
C ILE A 149 -4.60 3.56 6.13
N ALA A 150 -3.76 2.73 5.51
CA ALA A 150 -2.57 3.19 4.78
C ALA A 150 -2.92 4.16 3.65
N ARG A 151 -3.92 3.82 2.82
CA ARG A 151 -4.43 4.69 1.74
C ARG A 151 -4.98 6.01 2.28
N LYS A 152 -5.81 5.97 3.33
CA LYS A 152 -6.41 7.16 3.98
C LYS A 152 -5.31 8.09 4.50
N LYS A 153 -4.31 7.57 5.22
CA LYS A 153 -3.13 8.33 5.67
C LYS A 153 -2.42 9.01 4.48
N MET A 154 -2.17 8.27 3.38
CA MET A 154 -1.46 8.82 2.22
C MET A 154 -2.27 9.85 1.42
N ARG A 155 -3.59 9.71 1.34
CA ARG A 155 -4.47 10.70 0.70
C ARG A 155 -4.51 11.99 1.53
N ALA A 156 -4.82 11.88 2.82
CA ALA A 156 -4.98 13.00 3.74
C ALA A 156 -3.68 13.80 3.98
N ILE A 157 -2.51 13.15 4.02
CA ILE A 157 -1.19 13.83 4.09
C ILE A 157 -0.77 14.43 2.72
N GLY A 158 -1.46 14.08 1.63
CA GLY A 158 -1.12 14.54 0.28
C GLY A 158 0.07 13.80 -0.37
N VAL A 159 0.45 12.63 0.16
CA VAL A 159 1.43 11.73 -0.48
C VAL A 159 0.90 11.22 -1.81
N THR A 160 -0.36 10.77 -1.89
CA THR A 160 -0.98 10.30 -3.14
C THR A 160 -0.96 11.40 -4.22
N ALA A 161 -1.24 12.65 -3.83
CA ALA A 161 -1.23 13.81 -4.71
C ALA A 161 0.15 14.20 -5.29
N THR A 162 1.24 13.52 -4.89
CA THR A 162 2.55 13.69 -5.53
C THR A 162 2.66 12.98 -6.88
N GLY A 163 1.78 12.01 -7.17
CA GLY A 163 1.86 11.16 -8.37
C GLY A 163 3.03 10.16 -8.36
N ALA A 164 3.71 10.01 -7.22
CA ALA A 164 4.86 9.09 -7.08
C ALA A 164 4.42 7.62 -6.95
N LEU A 165 3.40 7.35 -6.11
CA LEU A 165 2.93 5.99 -5.89
C LEU A 165 2.25 5.45 -7.17
N SER A 166 2.63 4.24 -7.57
CA SER A 166 2.05 3.57 -8.73
C SER A 166 0.67 3.00 -8.39
N PRO A 167 -0.28 2.98 -9.34
CA PRO A 167 -1.58 2.34 -9.13
C PRO A 167 -1.43 0.81 -8.96
N PRO A 168 -2.41 0.12 -8.36
CA PRO A 168 -2.44 -1.34 -8.29
C PRO A 168 -2.65 -1.96 -9.69
N HIS A 169 -2.58 -3.29 -9.75
CA HIS A 169 -3.08 -4.07 -10.88
C HIS A 169 -4.59 -4.27 -10.73
N ASP A 170 -5.33 -4.32 -11.84
CA ASP A 170 -6.80 -4.34 -11.96
C ASP A 170 -7.51 -5.62 -11.45
N GLY A 171 -6.85 -6.36 -10.54
CA GLY A 171 -7.38 -7.52 -9.83
C GLY A 171 -7.16 -7.48 -8.31
N PHE A 172 -6.70 -6.35 -7.77
CA PHE A 172 -6.50 -6.15 -6.32
C PHE A 172 -7.33 -4.94 -5.86
N ALA A 173 -8.53 -5.21 -5.35
CA ALA A 173 -9.47 -4.20 -4.90
C ALA A 173 -9.68 -4.28 -3.37
N CYS A 174 -8.99 -3.41 -2.63
CA CYS A 174 -9.48 -2.95 -1.33
C CYS A 174 -10.55 -1.87 -1.56
N PRO A 175 -11.75 -1.96 -0.93
CA PRO A 175 -12.88 -1.07 -1.21
C PRO A 175 -12.70 0.33 -0.61
N TYR A 176 -11.84 0.47 0.39
CA TYR A 176 -11.55 1.73 1.07
C TYR A 176 -10.62 2.61 0.23
N GLU A 177 -10.92 3.90 0.17
CA GLU A 177 -10.11 4.94 -0.51
C GLU A 177 -9.72 4.56 -1.96
N PRO A 178 -10.70 4.26 -2.84
CA PRO A 178 -10.44 3.74 -4.19
C PRO A 178 -9.74 4.76 -5.11
N ASP A 179 -9.89 6.05 -4.82
CA ASP A 179 -9.19 7.18 -5.47
C ASP A 179 -7.73 7.30 -5.04
N ALA A 180 -7.36 6.72 -3.88
CA ALA A 180 -6.01 6.59 -3.38
C ALA A 180 -5.48 5.15 -3.41
N ALA A 181 -6.02 4.31 -4.29
CA ALA A 181 -5.54 2.94 -4.49
C ALA A 181 -4.12 2.93 -5.07
N VAL A 182 -3.22 2.17 -4.42
CA VAL A 182 -1.79 2.11 -4.77
C VAL A 182 -1.25 0.68 -4.76
N LEU A 183 -0.18 0.45 -5.52
CA LEU A 183 0.65 -0.75 -5.45
C LEU A 183 1.24 -0.92 -4.04
N GLY A 184 1.17 -2.12 -3.47
CA GLY A 184 1.83 -2.40 -2.20
C GLY A 184 1.64 -3.80 -1.63
N GLY A 185 2.11 -3.96 -0.38
CA GLY A 185 1.86 -5.09 0.51
C GLY A 185 1.58 -4.57 1.92
N PHE A 186 0.47 -4.98 2.52
CA PHE A 186 -0.15 -4.32 3.67
C PHE A 186 -0.34 -5.28 4.85
N GLY A 187 -0.66 -4.74 6.03
CA GLY A 187 -1.01 -5.52 7.23
C GLY A 187 -2.24 -6.41 7.04
N SER A 188 -3.10 -6.08 6.08
CA SER A 188 -4.26 -6.87 5.66
C SER A 188 -3.95 -8.01 4.68
N ASP A 189 -2.77 -8.05 4.08
CA ASP A 189 -2.40 -9.11 3.13
C ASP A 189 -1.76 -10.32 3.82
N PHE A 190 -1.09 -10.10 4.96
CA PHE A 190 -0.43 -11.16 5.73
C PHE A 190 -0.26 -10.76 7.21
N CYS A 191 -0.53 -11.71 8.09
CA CYS A 191 -0.13 -11.70 9.49
C CYS A 191 0.26 -13.13 9.87
N SER A 192 1.41 -13.34 10.52
CA SER A 192 1.85 -14.70 10.90
C SER A 192 1.06 -15.31 12.07
N GLY A 193 0.37 -14.48 12.86
CA GLY A 193 -0.32 -14.89 14.09
C GLY A 193 0.60 -15.13 15.29
N ASP A 194 1.92 -15.22 15.08
CA ASP A 194 2.92 -15.50 16.09
C ASP A 194 3.29 -14.24 16.88
N ILE A 195 2.56 -14.01 17.97
CA ILE A 195 2.75 -12.85 18.85
C ILE A 195 3.70 -13.10 20.04
N ASP A 196 4.38 -14.25 20.07
CA ASP A 196 5.29 -14.62 21.16
C ASP A 196 6.74 -14.84 20.70
N ASP A 197 6.99 -15.24 19.44
CA ASP A 197 8.33 -15.14 18.87
C ASP A 197 8.59 -13.74 18.27
N ALA A 198 9.03 -12.82 19.14
CA ALA A 198 9.46 -11.49 18.75
C ALA A 198 10.58 -11.47 17.68
N SER A 199 11.36 -12.55 17.54
CA SER A 199 12.39 -12.62 16.49
C SER A 199 11.79 -12.79 15.10
N ARG A 200 10.55 -13.30 14.98
CA ARG A 200 9.89 -13.63 13.72
C ARG A 200 9.02 -12.50 13.14
N GLN A 201 8.72 -11.44 13.89
CA GLN A 201 7.83 -10.36 13.41
C GLN A 201 8.32 -9.67 12.12
N HIS A 202 9.63 -9.66 11.86
CA HIS A 202 10.20 -9.13 10.62
C HIS A 202 9.88 -9.98 9.37
N LEU A 203 9.41 -11.23 9.54
CA LEU A 203 9.02 -12.13 8.45
C LEU A 203 7.68 -11.74 7.84
N ASP A 204 6.74 -11.18 8.63
CA ASP A 204 5.51 -10.57 8.09
C ASP A 204 5.87 -9.50 7.05
N ARG A 205 6.84 -8.66 7.39
CA ARG A 205 7.35 -7.61 6.49
C ARG A 205 8.02 -8.19 5.24
N ALA A 206 8.70 -9.33 5.35
CA ALA A 206 9.28 -10.02 4.19
C ALA A 206 8.20 -10.56 3.23
N GLU A 207 7.12 -11.14 3.75
CA GLU A 207 6.00 -11.58 2.89
C GLU A 207 5.25 -10.38 2.28
N GLN A 208 5.08 -9.26 3.00
CA GLN A 208 4.55 -8.01 2.41
C GLN A 208 5.40 -7.51 1.22
N ILE A 209 6.73 -7.60 1.30
CA ILE A 209 7.63 -7.29 0.17
C ILE A 209 7.42 -8.28 -0.98
N ALA A 210 7.23 -9.56 -0.68
CA ALA A 210 6.94 -10.57 -1.70
C ALA A 210 5.57 -10.32 -2.38
N ILE A 211 4.53 -9.97 -1.63
CA ILE A 211 3.20 -9.56 -2.12
C ILE A 211 3.31 -8.35 -3.05
N ALA A 212 3.99 -7.28 -2.61
CA ALA A 212 4.22 -6.08 -3.40
C ALA A 212 4.98 -6.39 -4.71
N THR A 213 5.98 -7.29 -4.64
CA THR A 213 6.75 -7.74 -5.81
C THR A 213 5.89 -8.56 -6.78
N ARG A 214 5.02 -9.45 -6.30
CA ARG A 214 4.07 -10.21 -7.14
C ARG A 214 3.07 -9.26 -7.82
N ARG A 215 2.53 -8.27 -7.09
CA ARG A 215 1.64 -7.23 -7.63
C ARG A 215 2.33 -6.33 -8.67
N ALA A 216 3.59 -5.96 -8.45
CA ALA A 216 4.39 -5.16 -9.38
C ALA A 216 4.62 -5.90 -10.72
N ASN A 217 4.96 -7.20 -10.66
CA ASN A 217 5.12 -8.02 -11.87
C ASN A 217 3.80 -8.16 -12.64
N ALA A 218 2.67 -8.38 -11.94
CA ALA A 218 1.35 -8.41 -12.57
C ALA A 218 1.03 -7.10 -13.32
N LEU A 219 1.27 -5.94 -12.68
CA LEU A 219 1.08 -4.61 -13.28
C LEU A 219 1.91 -4.43 -14.57
N LEU A 220 3.17 -4.87 -14.56
CA LEU A 220 4.03 -4.80 -15.74
C LEU A 220 3.54 -5.71 -16.88
N HIS A 221 3.22 -6.97 -16.57
CA HIS A 221 2.66 -7.89 -17.56
C HIS A 221 1.35 -7.39 -18.16
N HIS A 222 0.47 -6.75 -17.37
CA HIS A 222 -0.76 -6.15 -17.88
C HIS A 222 -0.47 -4.99 -18.85
N ARG A 223 0.39 -4.05 -18.45
CA ARG A 223 0.83 -2.91 -19.29
C ARG A 223 1.47 -3.38 -20.60
N SER A 224 2.32 -4.40 -20.57
CA SER A 224 2.92 -4.99 -21.79
C SER A 224 1.87 -5.59 -22.74
N ARG A 225 0.85 -6.28 -22.20
CA ARG A 225 -0.25 -6.85 -23.00
C ARG A 225 -1.14 -5.77 -23.60
N ALA A 226 -1.52 -4.76 -22.82
CA ALA A 226 -2.34 -3.64 -23.28
C ALA A 226 -1.64 -2.89 -24.43
N ASN A 227 -0.35 -2.55 -24.27
CA ASN A 227 0.44 -1.90 -25.32
C ASN A 227 0.51 -2.75 -26.59
N ALA A 228 0.80 -4.05 -26.48
CA ALA A 228 0.88 -4.95 -27.63
C ALA A 228 -0.47 -5.11 -28.39
N ILE A 229 -1.60 -4.99 -27.70
CA ILE A 229 -2.94 -4.96 -28.31
C ILE A 229 -3.16 -3.63 -29.03
N ALA A 230 -2.80 -2.50 -28.42
CA ALA A 230 -2.94 -1.17 -29.03
C ALA A 230 -2.08 -1.04 -30.31
N THR A 231 -0.80 -1.43 -30.27
CA THR A 231 0.10 -1.37 -31.44
C THR A 231 -0.41 -2.22 -32.60
N ARG A 232 -1.07 -3.36 -32.32
CA ARG A 232 -1.69 -4.18 -33.37
C ARG A 232 -2.88 -3.48 -34.02
N HIS A 233 -3.80 -2.90 -33.23
CA HIS A 233 -4.95 -2.17 -33.79
C HIS A 233 -4.51 -0.97 -34.62
N SER A 234 -3.54 -0.18 -34.16
CA SER A 234 -3.00 0.94 -34.93
C SER A 234 -2.35 0.51 -36.26
N ALA A 235 -1.87 -0.73 -36.37
CA ALA A 235 -1.30 -1.27 -37.61
C ALA A 235 -2.35 -1.86 -38.56
N THR A 236 -3.51 -2.31 -38.08
CA THR A 236 -4.63 -2.72 -38.96
C THR A 236 -5.40 -1.53 -39.52
N THR A 237 -5.62 -0.46 -38.74
CA THR A 237 -6.40 0.71 -39.20
C THR A 237 -5.69 1.50 -40.32
N THR A 238 -4.42 1.23 -40.60
CA THR A 238 -3.66 1.82 -41.72
C THR A 238 -3.70 1.01 -43.02
N ALA A 239 -4.51 -0.06 -43.11
CA ALA A 239 -4.52 -0.98 -44.26
C ALA A 239 -5.60 -0.68 -45.32
N ASP A 240 -6.70 -0.01 -44.97
CA ASP A 240 -7.81 0.30 -45.89
C ASP A 240 -7.93 1.83 -46.12
N GLY A 241 -7.58 2.30 -47.33
CA GLY A 241 -7.66 3.72 -47.68
C GLY A 241 -6.93 4.05 -48.99
N ASP A 242 -7.62 3.94 -50.13
CA ASP A 242 -7.06 4.19 -51.46
C ASP A 242 -6.99 5.69 -51.81
N GLY A 243 -6.01 6.06 -52.65
CA GLY A 243 -6.15 7.19 -53.57
C GLY A 243 -5.92 8.63 -53.09
N THR A 244 -4.74 8.98 -52.56
CA THR A 244 -3.87 10.10 -53.06
C THR A 244 -2.72 10.47 -52.09
N SER A 245 -1.65 11.10 -52.60
CA SER A 245 -0.43 11.48 -51.87
C SER A 245 0.00 12.91 -52.29
N PRO A 246 0.83 13.65 -51.52
CA PRO A 246 2.25 13.29 -51.38
C PRO A 246 2.87 13.39 -49.97
N GLN A 247 3.68 12.38 -49.68
CA GLN A 247 4.88 12.32 -48.82
C GLN A 247 5.39 13.59 -48.10
N ILE A 248 5.81 13.39 -46.83
CA ILE A 248 7.20 13.67 -46.44
C ILE A 248 7.77 12.44 -45.71
N THR A 249 8.93 11.94 -46.15
CA THR A 249 9.68 10.85 -45.52
C THR A 249 10.94 11.39 -44.86
N ARG A 250 11.30 10.93 -43.65
CA ARG A 250 12.70 11.02 -43.20
C ARG A 250 13.14 9.90 -42.26
N VAL A 251 14.41 9.53 -42.42
CA VAL A 251 15.17 8.41 -41.83
C VAL A 251 16.66 8.79 -41.92
N VAL A 252 17.63 8.12 -41.29
CA VAL A 252 17.59 6.81 -40.60
C VAL A 252 17.67 6.99 -39.05
N HIS A 253 18.52 6.42 -38.19
CA HIS A 253 19.72 5.57 -38.33
C HIS A 253 19.80 4.49 -37.25
N VAL A 254 20.26 3.30 -37.65
CA VAL A 254 20.87 2.27 -36.79
C VAL A 254 22.38 2.47 -36.87
N GLY A 255 23.12 2.14 -35.81
CA GLY A 255 24.59 2.12 -35.83
C GLY A 255 25.12 0.97 -34.97
N ASP A 256 25.89 0.08 -35.58
CA ASP A 256 26.63 -1.01 -34.94
C ASP A 256 28.10 -0.95 -35.42
N ALA A 257 29.04 -1.09 -34.46
CA ALA A 257 30.47 -1.32 -34.68
C ALA A 257 31.25 -0.19 -35.42
N PRO A 258 32.61 -0.23 -35.52
CA PRO A 258 33.54 -1.32 -35.16
C PRO A 258 33.61 -1.64 -33.66
#